data_AF-A0A550CC42-F1
#
_entry.id   AF-A0A550CC42-F1
#
_cell.length_a   1.000
_cell.length_b   1.000
_cell.length_c   1.000
_cell.angle_alpha   90.00
_cell.angle_beta   90.00
_cell.angle_gamma   90.00
#
_symmetry.space_group_name_H-M   'P 1'
#
loop_
_entity.id
_entity.type
_entity.pdbx_description
1 polymer ?
#
loop_
_entity_poly.entity_id
_entity_poly.type
_entity_poly.pdbx_seq_one_letter_code
_entity_poly.pdbx_strand_id
1 'polypeptide(L)'
;MRPQRLLNTAVYKATPSSGLSVTKPCFRDHTTKMKVAAIASLILPLVVPSVFAWGAEGHEAVGYIAMQFLAPSARSFVESSLGSMYSYSLGPAATWADVIKSKSAYKWSSELHYVDAIDAPPTSCNVDEVRDCGGGHCILSAIANYTSRIVDTTLDDSQRQEALKFLDHFIGDIGQPLHVEAYERGGNNITAMCAGKASNLHAVWDSGIIVQLLKNEYSNSLTAWVDELVSRIQDGVYELDTTNWISCSSTTEPVQSDGISARTVADDIAYFLEESPAITPLQCPLVWAGESNALVCFDVLNYASRSQDFCAGDYYDAAVNDIQLQIAKQGYRLAAWLNVLFDGSTFLP
;
A
#
# COMPACT_ATOMS: atom_id res chain seq x y z
N MET A 1 41.04 -16.55 -43.40
CA MET A 1 42.44 -16.09 -43.59
C MET A 1 42.89 -15.32 -42.35
N ARG A 2 43.76 -15.91 -41.53
CA ARG A 2 44.72 -15.21 -40.64
C ARG A 2 45.84 -14.64 -41.53
N PRO A 3 46.57 -13.56 -41.17
CA PRO A 3 47.58 -13.54 -40.08
C PRO A 3 47.75 -12.11 -39.45
N GLN A 4 48.65 -11.72 -38.53
CA GLN A 4 49.63 -12.31 -37.60
C GLN A 4 49.99 -11.24 -36.55
N ARG A 5 50.44 -11.69 -35.38
CA ARG A 5 51.10 -10.95 -34.29
C ARG A 5 52.43 -10.31 -34.71
N LEU A 6 52.90 -9.29 -34.00
CA LEU A 6 54.31 -9.18 -33.58
C LEU A 6 54.44 -8.62 -32.16
N LEU A 7 55.23 -9.37 -31.36
CA LEU A 7 55.78 -9.04 -30.04
C LEU A 7 57.03 -8.17 -30.21
N ASN A 8 57.42 -7.42 -29.17
CA ASN A 8 58.84 -7.22 -28.88
C ASN A 8 59.12 -7.04 -27.39
N THR A 9 60.13 -7.76 -26.94
CA THR A 9 60.60 -7.96 -25.57
C THR A 9 61.83 -7.09 -25.23
N ALA A 10 61.85 -6.66 -23.96
CA ALA A 10 62.95 -6.34 -23.02
C ALA A 10 64.41 -6.25 -23.50
N VAL A 11 65.16 -5.28 -22.95
CA VAL A 11 66.55 -5.46 -22.47
C VAL A 11 66.86 -4.51 -21.28
N TYR A 12 67.42 -5.09 -20.22
CA TYR A 12 68.03 -4.48 -19.01
C TYR A 12 69.34 -3.72 -19.30
N LYS A 13 69.69 -2.72 -18.48
CA LYS A 13 71.09 -2.42 -18.13
C LYS A 13 71.22 -1.67 -16.79
N ALA A 14 72.08 -2.20 -15.92
CA ALA A 14 72.50 -1.68 -14.62
C ALA A 14 73.78 -0.85 -14.71
N THR A 15 74.14 -0.09 -13.65
CA THR A 15 75.49 0.22 -13.07
C THR A 15 75.43 1.49 -12.15
N PRO A 16 76.44 1.85 -11.31
CA PRO A 16 76.62 1.30 -9.95
C PRO A 16 76.99 2.31 -8.82
N SER A 17 76.91 1.81 -7.57
CA SER A 17 77.72 2.02 -6.34
C SER A 17 78.45 3.34 -5.99
N SER A 18 78.20 3.80 -4.76
CA SER A 18 79.17 4.23 -3.72
C SER A 18 78.36 4.57 -2.44
N GLY A 19 78.63 4.19 -1.19
CA GLY A 19 79.83 3.78 -0.46
C GLY A 19 79.87 4.59 0.85
N LEU A 20 80.18 3.93 1.99
CA LEU A 20 80.40 4.45 3.37
C LEU A 20 79.13 4.82 4.18
N SER A 21 79.01 4.60 5.51
CA SER A 21 79.93 4.18 6.58
C SER A 21 79.11 3.53 7.71
N VAL A 22 79.67 2.51 8.37
CA VAL A 22 79.08 1.83 9.53
C VAL A 22 79.61 2.45 10.82
N THR A 23 78.71 2.97 11.65
CA THR A 23 78.96 3.17 13.10
C THR A 23 77.71 2.77 13.88
N LYS A 24 77.82 1.73 14.70
CA LYS A 24 76.81 1.35 15.69
C LYS A 24 76.95 2.23 16.94
N PRO A 25 75.83 2.68 17.52
CA PRO A 25 75.70 2.78 18.96
C PRO A 25 74.66 1.76 19.46
N CYS A 26 75.04 1.07 20.51
CA CYS A 26 74.17 0.33 21.40
C CYS A 26 73.24 1.32 22.12
N PHE A 27 71.94 1.05 22.26
CA PHE A 27 71.18 1.20 23.52
C PHE A 27 69.67 0.93 23.36
N ARG A 28 69.17 0.11 24.30
CA ARG A 28 67.81 0.01 24.88
C ARG A 28 66.61 -0.33 23.98
N ASP A 29 66.16 -1.56 24.13
CA ASP A 29 64.82 -2.03 23.83
C ASP A 29 63.79 -1.33 24.73
N HIS A 30 63.00 -0.43 24.13
CA HIS A 30 61.76 0.08 24.70
C HIS A 30 60.62 -0.32 23.75
N THR A 31 59.98 -1.45 24.03
CA THR A 31 58.73 -1.87 23.41
C THR A 31 57.62 -0.88 23.76
N THR A 32 57.47 0.14 22.92
CA THR A 32 56.33 1.06 22.98
C THR A 32 55.16 0.37 22.28
N LYS A 33 54.23 -0.21 23.05
CA LYS A 33 52.96 -0.73 22.51
C LYS A 33 52.18 0.43 21.88
N MET A 34 52.21 0.56 20.57
CA MET A 34 51.28 1.41 19.82
C MET A 34 49.86 0.90 20.08
N LYS A 35 49.11 1.62 20.92
CA LYS A 35 47.66 1.42 21.03
C LYS A 35 47.03 1.96 19.76
N VAL A 36 46.77 1.06 18.79
CA VAL A 36 45.87 1.35 17.67
C VAL A 36 44.47 1.51 18.29
N ALA A 37 44.01 2.74 18.44
CA ALA A 37 42.63 3.02 18.79
C ALA A 37 41.77 2.60 17.59
N ALA A 38 41.17 1.42 17.67
CA ALA A 38 40.15 0.99 16.72
C ALA A 38 38.95 1.94 16.88
N ILE A 39 38.79 2.88 15.95
CA ILE A 39 37.55 3.62 15.79
C ILE A 39 36.55 2.61 15.25
N ALA A 40 35.80 1.98 16.16
CA ALA A 40 34.63 1.21 15.79
C ALA A 40 33.58 2.21 15.27
N SER A 41 33.54 2.39 13.95
CA SER A 41 32.40 3.02 13.29
C SER A 41 31.18 2.16 13.57
N LEU A 42 30.40 2.59 14.56
CA LEU A 42 29.08 2.06 14.86
C LEU A 42 28.17 2.42 13.68
N ILE A 43 28.15 1.57 12.65
CA ILE A 43 27.13 1.62 11.61
C ILE A 43 25.84 1.20 12.30
N LEU A 44 25.10 2.18 12.82
CA LEU A 44 23.74 1.97 13.28
C LEU A 44 22.93 1.57 12.03
N PRO A 45 22.37 0.35 11.94
CA PRO A 45 21.48 0.05 10.83
C PRO A 45 20.30 1.00 10.97
N LEU A 46 20.14 1.92 10.02
CA LEU A 46 18.85 2.54 9.78
C LEU A 46 17.93 1.38 9.40
N VAL A 47 17.18 0.86 10.38
CA VAL A 47 15.96 0.12 10.10
C VAL A 47 15.04 1.16 9.49
N VAL A 48 15.03 1.22 8.16
CA VAL A 48 14.00 1.96 7.44
C VAL A 48 12.72 1.19 7.75
N PRO A 49 11.75 1.75 8.49
CA PRO A 49 10.46 1.08 8.62
C PRO A 49 9.95 0.89 7.20
N SER A 50 9.67 -0.36 6.84
CA SER A 50 8.95 -0.65 5.61
C SER A 50 7.62 0.08 5.72
N VAL A 51 7.41 1.07 4.88
CA VAL A 51 6.11 1.73 4.76
C VAL A 51 5.26 0.78 3.90
N PHE A 52 4.49 -0.02 4.61
CA PHE A 52 3.34 -0.75 4.07
C PHE A 52 2.28 0.28 3.70
N ALA A 53 1.29 -0.11 2.89
CA ALA A 53 0.12 0.74 2.64
C ALA A 53 -0.70 0.87 3.93
N TRP A 54 -2.04 0.76 3.98
CA TRP A 54 -2.64 0.49 5.30
C TRP A 54 -1.78 -0.55 6.02
N GLY A 55 -1.41 -0.29 7.28
CA GLY A 55 -0.53 -1.17 8.02
C GLY A 55 -1.12 -2.58 8.04
N ALA A 56 -0.33 -3.56 8.49
CA ALA A 56 -0.81 -4.94 8.57
C ALA A 56 -2.18 -5.02 9.26
N GLU A 57 -2.38 -4.28 10.33
CA GLU A 57 -3.65 -4.19 11.07
C GLU A 57 -4.81 -3.62 10.25
N GLY A 58 -4.57 -2.60 9.42
CA GLY A 58 -5.60 -2.01 8.56
C GLY A 58 -6.04 -2.95 7.44
N HIS A 59 -5.09 -3.59 6.75
CA HIS A 59 -5.40 -4.60 5.73
C HIS A 59 -6.10 -5.82 6.29
N GLU A 60 -5.59 -6.35 7.42
CA GLU A 60 -6.23 -7.47 8.09
C GLU A 60 -7.67 -7.10 8.51
N ALA A 61 -7.90 -5.87 9.03
CA ALA A 61 -9.24 -5.39 9.37
C ALA A 61 -10.17 -5.38 8.15
N VAL A 62 -9.75 -4.79 7.02
CA VAL A 62 -10.53 -4.77 5.77
C VAL A 62 -10.92 -6.19 5.35
N GLY A 63 -9.94 -7.12 5.32
CA GLY A 63 -10.20 -8.51 4.95
C GLY A 63 -11.13 -9.23 5.93
N TYR A 64 -10.98 -9.04 7.24
CA TYR A 64 -11.86 -9.66 8.23
C TYR A 64 -13.29 -9.10 8.18
N ILE A 65 -13.46 -7.79 7.97
CA ILE A 65 -14.76 -7.16 7.76
C ILE A 65 -15.41 -7.76 6.52
N ALA A 66 -14.69 -7.84 5.40
CA ALA A 66 -15.21 -8.40 4.16
C ALA A 66 -15.72 -9.84 4.35
N MET A 67 -14.95 -10.67 5.07
CA MET A 67 -15.36 -12.04 5.40
C MET A 67 -16.71 -12.12 6.13
N GLN A 68 -17.14 -11.10 6.88
CA GLN A 68 -18.45 -11.11 7.56
C GLN A 68 -19.63 -10.93 6.59
N PHE A 69 -19.38 -10.33 5.43
CA PHE A 69 -20.42 -9.96 4.46
C PHE A 69 -20.36 -10.77 3.16
N LEU A 70 -19.46 -11.76 3.05
CA LEU A 70 -19.39 -12.63 1.87
C LEU A 70 -20.62 -13.55 1.78
N ALA A 71 -21.20 -13.57 0.58
CA ALA A 71 -22.22 -14.50 0.16
C ALA A 71 -21.65 -15.93 0.00
N PRO A 72 -22.50 -16.97 -0.05
CA PRO A 72 -22.04 -18.35 0.02
C PRO A 72 -21.02 -18.77 -1.06
N SER A 73 -21.20 -18.37 -2.32
CA SER A 73 -20.29 -18.76 -3.40
C SER A 73 -18.96 -18.01 -3.30
N ALA A 74 -19.00 -16.70 -3.05
CA ALA A 74 -17.82 -15.88 -2.82
C ALA A 74 -17.02 -16.38 -1.62
N ARG A 75 -17.67 -16.65 -0.49
CA ARG A 75 -17.03 -17.25 0.70
C ARG A 75 -16.37 -18.58 0.37
N SER A 76 -17.08 -19.48 -0.31
CA SER A 76 -16.54 -20.79 -0.69
C SER A 76 -15.32 -20.66 -1.61
N PHE A 77 -15.35 -19.74 -2.58
CA PHE A 77 -14.23 -19.44 -3.43
C PHE A 77 -13.02 -18.93 -2.63
N VAL A 78 -13.22 -17.94 -1.76
CA VAL A 78 -12.17 -17.36 -0.92
C VAL A 78 -11.53 -18.40 -0.01
N GLU A 79 -12.34 -19.14 0.75
CA GLU A 79 -11.86 -20.16 1.69
C GLU A 79 -11.07 -21.25 0.95
N SER A 80 -11.60 -21.77 -0.16
CA SER A 80 -10.93 -22.81 -0.95
C SER A 80 -9.65 -22.31 -1.64
N SER A 81 -9.63 -21.05 -2.08
CA SER A 81 -8.46 -20.45 -2.72
C SER A 81 -7.31 -20.23 -1.75
N LEU A 82 -7.57 -19.66 -0.57
CA LEU A 82 -6.52 -19.25 0.37
C LEU A 82 -6.00 -20.39 1.27
N GLY A 83 -6.87 -21.33 1.63
CA GLY A 83 -6.48 -22.50 2.43
C GLY A 83 -5.93 -22.17 3.82
N SER A 84 -5.32 -23.17 4.47
CA SER A 84 -4.88 -23.07 5.87
C SER A 84 -3.71 -22.12 6.11
N MET A 85 -2.92 -21.78 5.08
CA MET A 85 -1.80 -20.82 5.19
C MET A 85 -2.29 -19.43 5.62
N TYR A 86 -3.49 -19.04 5.18
CA TYR A 86 -4.12 -17.76 5.50
C TYR A 86 -5.36 -17.95 6.37
N SER A 87 -5.46 -19.07 7.09
CA SER A 87 -6.63 -19.40 7.93
C SER A 87 -7.96 -19.35 7.18
N TYR A 88 -7.96 -19.66 5.88
CA TYR A 88 -9.13 -19.59 5.00
C TYR A 88 -9.79 -18.20 4.97
N SER A 89 -9.04 -17.12 5.22
CA SER A 89 -9.57 -15.77 5.42
C SER A 89 -8.80 -14.73 4.63
N LEU A 90 -9.52 -13.72 4.14
CA LEU A 90 -8.95 -12.53 3.51
C LEU A 90 -8.02 -11.78 4.48
N GLY A 91 -8.39 -11.66 5.76
CA GLY A 91 -7.60 -10.90 6.75
C GLY A 91 -6.10 -11.19 6.71
N PRO A 92 -5.65 -12.42 7.04
CA PRO A 92 -4.23 -12.79 6.96
C PRO A 92 -3.61 -12.72 5.55
N ALA A 93 -4.43 -12.85 4.50
CA ALA A 93 -3.96 -12.79 3.11
C ALA A 93 -3.74 -11.37 2.63
N ALA A 94 -4.46 -10.39 3.20
CA ALA A 94 -4.48 -9.01 2.77
C ALA A 94 -3.10 -8.34 2.84
N THR A 95 -2.18 -8.80 3.69
CA THR A 95 -0.82 -8.22 3.78
C THR A 95 0.16 -8.74 2.74
N TRP A 96 -0.23 -9.76 1.96
CA TRP A 96 0.67 -10.48 1.05
C TRP A 96 1.29 -9.58 -0.02
N ALA A 97 0.49 -8.73 -0.67
CA ALA A 97 0.95 -7.87 -1.78
C ALA A 97 2.09 -6.93 -1.34
N ASP A 98 1.97 -6.43 -0.13
CA ASP A 98 2.94 -5.55 0.52
C ASP A 98 4.25 -6.25 0.88
N VAL A 99 4.18 -7.52 1.29
CA VAL A 99 5.35 -8.34 1.53
C VAL A 99 6.10 -8.63 0.22
N ILE A 100 5.36 -8.95 -0.85
CA ILE A 100 5.95 -9.35 -2.12
C ILE A 100 6.47 -8.19 -2.96
N LYS A 101 5.92 -6.97 -2.86
CA LYS A 101 6.36 -5.83 -3.70
C LYS A 101 7.84 -5.47 -3.54
N SER A 102 8.44 -5.83 -2.41
CA SER A 102 9.87 -5.67 -2.13
C SER A 102 10.77 -6.75 -2.78
N LYS A 103 10.20 -7.87 -3.24
CA LYS A 103 10.93 -8.99 -3.84
C LYS A 103 11.21 -8.71 -5.32
N SER A 104 12.38 -9.12 -5.81
CA SER A 104 12.79 -8.88 -7.20
C SER A 104 11.77 -9.37 -8.23
N ALA A 105 11.11 -10.51 -7.98
CA ALA A 105 10.09 -11.08 -8.86
C ALA A 105 8.79 -10.28 -8.93
N TYR A 106 8.51 -9.44 -7.94
CA TYR A 106 7.26 -8.69 -7.80
C TYR A 106 7.48 -7.17 -7.70
N LYS A 107 8.69 -6.68 -7.90
CA LYS A 107 8.99 -5.25 -7.81
C LYS A 107 8.12 -4.39 -8.73
N TRP A 108 7.71 -4.97 -9.86
CA TRP A 108 6.77 -4.35 -10.81
C TRP A 108 5.40 -4.02 -10.21
N SER A 109 4.99 -4.68 -9.13
CA SER A 109 3.68 -4.41 -8.51
C SER A 109 3.71 -3.20 -7.58
N SER A 110 4.88 -2.62 -7.28
CA SER A 110 5.00 -1.54 -6.27
C SER A 110 4.16 -0.31 -6.59
N GLU A 111 4.05 0.05 -7.87
CA GLU A 111 3.28 1.22 -8.34
C GLU A 111 1.77 0.93 -8.40
N LEU A 112 1.35 -0.33 -8.23
CA LEU A 112 -0.06 -0.72 -8.27
C LEU A 112 -0.79 -0.45 -6.94
N HIS A 113 -0.07 -0.02 -5.90
CA HIS A 113 -0.64 0.26 -4.58
C HIS A 113 -1.23 1.66 -4.45
N TYR A 114 -1.05 2.54 -5.44
CA TYR A 114 -1.48 3.93 -5.34
C TYR A 114 -1.88 4.51 -6.69
N VAL A 115 -2.51 5.67 -6.65
CA VAL A 115 -2.63 6.60 -7.79
C VAL A 115 -2.17 7.96 -7.31
N ASP A 116 -1.18 8.53 -7.98
CA ASP A 116 -0.61 9.83 -7.61
C ASP A 116 -1.52 10.95 -8.14
N ALA A 117 -2.54 11.34 -7.37
CA ALA A 117 -3.43 12.43 -7.76
C ALA A 117 -2.66 13.76 -7.89
N ILE A 118 -2.65 14.33 -9.10
CA ILE A 118 -1.94 15.58 -9.41
C ILE A 118 -2.89 16.76 -9.24
N ASP A 119 -3.25 17.06 -8.00
CA ASP A 119 -4.17 18.13 -7.59
C ASP A 119 -3.44 19.20 -6.72
N ALA A 120 -4.17 19.91 -5.85
CA ALA A 120 -3.64 21.07 -5.12
C ALA A 120 -4.13 21.14 -3.66
N PRO A 121 -3.82 20.14 -2.81
CA PRO A 121 -4.22 20.16 -1.42
C PRO A 121 -3.55 21.30 -0.64
N PRO A 122 -4.22 21.87 0.39
CA PRO A 122 -5.58 21.55 0.84
C PRO A 122 -6.68 22.34 0.08
N THR A 123 -6.36 23.00 -1.03
CA THR A 123 -7.30 23.91 -1.72
C THR A 123 -8.24 23.20 -2.70
N SER A 124 -7.78 22.13 -3.34
CA SER A 124 -8.57 21.33 -4.26
C SER A 124 -8.00 19.92 -4.29
N CYS A 125 -8.86 18.94 -4.01
CA CYS A 125 -8.54 17.51 -4.05
C CYS A 125 -9.47 16.84 -5.05
N ASN A 126 -8.90 16.12 -6.02
CA ASN A 126 -9.65 15.31 -6.97
C ASN A 126 -8.74 14.26 -7.61
N VAL A 127 -9.33 13.11 -7.93
CA VAL A 127 -8.68 12.07 -8.74
C VAL A 127 -9.26 12.12 -10.16
N ASP A 128 -8.38 12.19 -11.15
CA ASP A 128 -8.71 12.11 -12.57
C ASP A 128 -7.92 10.97 -13.21
N GLU A 129 -8.63 9.96 -13.73
CA GLU A 129 -8.00 8.75 -14.24
C GLU A 129 -7.00 9.01 -15.37
N VAL A 130 -7.34 9.91 -16.30
CA VAL A 130 -6.50 10.19 -17.47
C VAL A 130 -5.23 10.93 -17.06
N ARG A 131 -5.35 11.87 -16.12
CA ARG A 131 -4.24 12.65 -15.58
C ARG A 131 -3.34 11.81 -14.68
N ASP A 132 -3.93 11.05 -13.76
CA ASP A 132 -3.23 10.44 -12.62
C ASP A 132 -2.84 8.98 -12.87
N CYS A 133 -3.56 8.29 -13.76
CA CYS A 133 -3.31 6.90 -14.15
C CYS A 133 -3.08 6.74 -15.66
N GLY A 134 -2.72 7.80 -16.39
CA GLY A 134 -2.59 7.78 -17.85
C GLY A 134 -1.59 6.75 -18.42
N GLY A 135 -0.69 6.22 -17.59
CA GLY A 135 0.22 5.12 -17.95
C GLY A 135 -0.37 3.71 -17.83
N GLY A 136 -1.59 3.57 -17.28
CA GLY A 136 -2.22 2.26 -17.00
C GLY A 136 -1.54 1.46 -15.90
N HIS A 137 -0.64 2.07 -15.13
CA HIS A 137 0.13 1.44 -14.04
C HIS A 137 -0.16 2.17 -12.72
N CYS A 138 -1.36 1.95 -12.18
CA CYS A 138 -1.78 2.49 -10.88
C CYS A 138 -2.77 1.52 -10.22
N ILE A 139 -3.23 1.86 -9.02
CA ILE A 139 -4.23 1.08 -8.29
C ILE A 139 -5.57 0.92 -9.03
N LEU A 140 -6.03 1.93 -9.77
CA LEU A 140 -7.30 1.87 -10.52
C LEU A 140 -7.24 0.80 -11.62
N SER A 141 -6.15 0.76 -12.39
CA SER A 141 -5.95 -0.26 -13.42
C SER A 141 -5.63 -1.63 -12.83
N ALA A 142 -4.98 -1.68 -11.66
CA ALA A 142 -4.73 -2.92 -10.93
C ALA A 142 -6.04 -3.59 -10.48
N ILE A 143 -6.96 -2.83 -9.89
CA ILE A 143 -8.27 -3.34 -9.47
C ILE A 143 -9.03 -3.91 -10.70
N ALA A 144 -9.05 -3.20 -11.83
CA ALA A 144 -9.65 -3.70 -13.06
C ALA A 144 -8.99 -4.99 -13.55
N ASN A 145 -7.66 -5.03 -13.62
CA ASN A 145 -6.91 -6.21 -14.07
C ASN A 145 -7.17 -7.44 -13.17
N TYR A 146 -7.07 -7.30 -11.85
CA TYR A 146 -7.26 -8.46 -10.97
C TYR A 146 -8.72 -8.86 -10.80
N THR A 147 -9.67 -7.95 -11.06
CA THR A 147 -11.10 -8.26 -11.20
C THR A 147 -11.37 -9.19 -12.38
N SER A 148 -10.74 -8.99 -13.55
CA SER A 148 -10.92 -9.93 -14.67
C SER A 148 -10.19 -11.26 -14.44
N ARG A 149 -8.96 -11.20 -13.89
CA ARG A 149 -8.14 -12.40 -13.68
C ARG A 149 -8.73 -13.37 -12.65
N ILE A 150 -9.38 -12.88 -11.61
CA ILE A 150 -9.91 -13.77 -10.55
C ILE A 150 -11.06 -14.67 -11.05
N VAL A 151 -11.82 -14.22 -12.04
CA VAL A 151 -12.94 -14.96 -12.66
C VAL A 151 -12.55 -15.70 -13.95
N ASP A 152 -11.36 -15.45 -14.51
CA ASP A 152 -10.87 -16.13 -15.70
C ASP A 152 -10.52 -17.60 -15.41
N THR A 153 -11.41 -18.50 -15.83
CA THR A 153 -11.25 -19.96 -15.66
C THR A 153 -10.19 -20.59 -16.56
N THR A 154 -9.57 -19.83 -17.46
CA THR A 154 -8.41 -20.29 -18.24
C THR A 154 -7.09 -20.16 -17.49
N LEU A 155 -7.05 -19.32 -16.44
CA LEU A 155 -5.92 -19.20 -15.51
C LEU A 155 -5.92 -20.35 -14.50
N ASP A 156 -4.73 -20.73 -14.05
CA ASP A 156 -4.61 -21.76 -13.01
C ASP A 156 -5.00 -21.24 -11.62
N ASP A 157 -5.21 -22.17 -10.67
CA ASP A 157 -5.64 -21.83 -9.31
C ASP A 157 -4.65 -20.89 -8.59
N SER A 158 -3.35 -20.99 -8.91
CA SER A 158 -2.33 -20.12 -8.30
C SER A 158 -2.44 -18.69 -8.81
N GLN A 159 -2.68 -18.51 -10.10
CA GLN A 159 -2.88 -17.20 -10.72
C GLN A 159 -4.18 -16.53 -10.25
N ARG A 160 -5.24 -17.32 -10.04
CA ARG A 160 -6.51 -16.82 -9.50
C ARG A 160 -6.40 -16.50 -8.01
N GLN A 161 -5.66 -17.29 -7.23
CA GLN A 161 -5.34 -16.96 -5.83
C GLN A 161 -4.49 -15.68 -5.74
N GLU A 162 -3.50 -15.52 -6.61
CA GLU A 162 -2.72 -14.27 -6.70
C GLU A 162 -3.62 -13.07 -6.99
N ALA A 163 -4.55 -13.20 -7.95
CA ALA A 163 -5.52 -12.16 -8.25
C ALA A 163 -6.42 -11.83 -7.05
N LEU A 164 -6.88 -12.84 -6.30
CA LEU A 164 -7.64 -12.64 -5.07
C LEU A 164 -6.86 -11.81 -4.04
N LYS A 165 -5.60 -12.17 -3.78
CA LYS A 165 -4.75 -11.48 -2.79
C LYS A 165 -4.43 -10.04 -3.19
N PHE A 166 -4.20 -9.78 -4.48
CA PHE A 166 -4.02 -8.43 -4.98
C PHE A 166 -5.29 -7.60 -4.87
N LEU A 167 -6.44 -8.16 -5.25
CA LEU A 167 -7.71 -7.46 -5.21
C LEU A 167 -8.14 -7.11 -3.77
N ASP A 168 -7.98 -8.05 -2.83
CA ASP A 168 -8.17 -7.86 -1.39
C ASP A 168 -7.32 -6.68 -0.87
N HIS A 169 -6.04 -6.67 -1.20
CA HIS A 169 -5.11 -5.62 -0.79
C HIS A 169 -5.45 -4.25 -1.41
N PHE A 170 -5.63 -4.18 -2.74
CA PHE A 170 -5.86 -2.91 -3.44
C PHE A 170 -7.21 -2.27 -3.11
N ILE A 171 -8.25 -3.06 -2.83
CA ILE A 171 -9.49 -2.48 -2.31
C ILE A 171 -9.26 -1.91 -0.91
N GLY A 172 -8.34 -2.46 -0.10
CA GLY A 172 -7.87 -1.78 1.10
C GLY A 172 -7.17 -0.45 0.81
N ASP A 173 -6.12 -0.47 -0.02
CA ASP A 173 -5.24 0.68 -0.32
C ASP A 173 -6.00 1.90 -0.84
N ILE A 174 -6.98 1.70 -1.73
CA ILE A 174 -7.72 2.82 -2.32
C ILE A 174 -8.56 3.59 -1.28
N GLY A 175 -8.80 3.00 -0.11
CA GLY A 175 -9.41 3.67 1.04
C GLY A 175 -8.49 4.57 1.84
N GLN A 176 -7.16 4.46 1.66
CA GLN A 176 -6.16 5.26 2.37
C GLN A 176 -5.97 6.59 1.63
N PRO A 177 -6.31 7.76 2.23
CA PRO A 177 -6.24 9.05 1.55
C PRO A 177 -4.88 9.39 0.89
N LEU A 178 -3.78 9.01 1.52
CA LEU A 178 -2.43 9.25 1.03
C LEU A 178 -1.94 8.22 -0.01
N HIS A 179 -2.73 7.18 -0.30
CA HIS A 179 -2.52 6.28 -1.45
C HIS A 179 -3.13 6.83 -2.73
N VAL A 180 -3.90 7.91 -2.63
CA VAL A 180 -4.59 8.56 -3.75
C VAL A 180 -4.18 10.04 -3.85
N GLU A 181 -2.91 10.33 -3.57
CA GLU A 181 -2.34 11.68 -3.45
C GLU A 181 -0.86 11.72 -3.85
N ALA A 182 -0.47 12.63 -4.74
CA ALA A 182 0.92 12.77 -5.18
C ALA A 182 1.79 13.62 -4.24
N TYR A 183 1.18 14.57 -3.52
CA TYR A 183 1.87 15.58 -2.73
C TYR A 183 2.83 14.96 -1.73
N GLU A 184 4.10 15.37 -1.82
CA GLU A 184 5.19 14.85 -0.99
C GLU A 184 5.30 13.30 -1.01
N ARG A 185 5.00 12.69 -2.17
CA ARG A 185 4.95 11.23 -2.38
C ARG A 185 3.92 10.56 -1.47
N GLY A 186 2.67 11.00 -1.55
CA GLY A 186 1.62 10.58 -0.62
C GLY A 186 1.99 10.88 0.83
N GLY A 187 2.63 12.03 1.11
CA GLY A 187 3.05 12.38 2.47
C GLY A 187 4.25 11.62 3.04
N ASN A 188 4.90 10.72 2.29
CA ASN A 188 6.11 10.03 2.73
C ASN A 188 7.27 11.00 3.04
N ASN A 189 7.33 12.14 2.37
CA ASN A 189 8.33 13.19 2.61
C ASN A 189 7.91 14.22 3.68
N ILE A 190 6.70 14.10 4.25
CA ILE A 190 6.24 14.98 5.33
C ILE A 190 6.67 14.36 6.66
N THR A 191 7.64 14.99 7.33
CA THR A 191 8.05 14.55 8.68
C THR A 191 6.90 14.68 9.66
N ALA A 192 6.70 13.64 10.48
CA ALA A 192 5.67 13.58 11.50
C ALA A 192 6.22 12.98 12.80
N MET A 193 5.47 13.11 13.89
CA MET A 193 5.70 12.39 15.13
C MET A 193 4.44 11.60 15.48
N CYS A 194 4.59 10.38 16.00
CA CYS A 194 3.48 9.56 16.48
C CYS A 194 3.89 8.86 17.77
N ALA A 195 3.11 9.05 18.83
CA ALA A 195 3.33 8.48 20.15
C ALA A 195 4.76 8.73 20.67
N GLY A 196 5.25 9.95 20.48
CA GLY A 196 6.58 10.42 20.86
C GLY A 196 7.74 9.92 19.99
N LYS A 197 7.46 9.28 18.84
CA LYS A 197 8.47 8.75 17.92
C LYS A 197 8.44 9.46 16.57
N ALA A 198 9.61 9.79 16.02
CA ALA A 198 9.73 10.35 14.69
C ALA A 198 9.26 9.35 13.61
N SER A 199 8.53 9.85 12.61
CA SER A 199 7.94 9.11 11.50
C SER A 199 7.76 10.04 10.27
N ASN A 200 6.99 9.59 9.28
CA ASN A 200 6.43 10.44 8.23
C ASN A 200 4.88 10.35 8.24
N LEU A 201 4.19 11.31 7.61
CA LEU A 201 2.73 11.40 7.66
C LEU A 201 2.05 10.15 7.09
N HIS A 202 2.57 9.59 5.98
CA HIS A 202 2.05 8.37 5.36
C HIS A 202 2.03 7.21 6.37
N ALA A 203 3.18 6.90 6.95
CA ALA A 203 3.34 5.84 7.95
C ALA A 203 2.47 6.05 9.21
N VAL A 204 2.18 7.31 9.56
CA VAL A 204 1.28 7.63 10.67
C VAL A 204 -0.16 7.26 10.35
N TRP A 205 -0.66 7.56 9.15
CA TRP A 205 -2.00 7.16 8.70
C TRP A 205 -2.10 5.65 8.50
N ASP A 206 -1.12 5.06 7.84
CA ASP A 206 -1.07 3.63 7.58
C ASP A 206 -1.11 2.80 8.86
N SER A 207 -0.26 3.15 9.83
CA SER A 207 0.01 2.27 10.97
C SER A 207 -0.06 3.00 12.31
N GLY A 208 0.51 4.20 12.40
CA GLY A 208 0.69 4.90 13.67
C GLY A 208 -0.62 5.10 14.44
N ILE A 209 -1.62 5.68 13.77
CA ILE A 209 -2.93 5.99 14.37
C ILE A 209 -3.69 4.70 14.69
N ILE A 210 -3.70 3.71 13.79
CA ILE A 210 -4.37 2.41 14.01
C ILE A 210 -3.76 1.67 15.20
N VAL A 211 -2.43 1.58 15.29
CA VAL A 211 -1.76 0.92 16.41
C VAL A 211 -2.06 1.65 17.72
N GLN A 212 -2.09 2.98 17.70
CA GLN A 212 -2.41 3.77 18.89
C GLN A 212 -3.88 3.61 19.31
N LEU A 213 -4.80 3.53 18.36
CA LEU A 213 -6.23 3.22 18.56
C LEU A 213 -6.42 1.85 19.19
N LEU A 214 -5.84 0.81 18.58
CA LEU A 214 -5.92 -0.57 19.08
C LEU A 214 -5.41 -0.67 20.52
N LYS A 215 -4.29 0.00 20.81
CA LYS A 215 -3.73 0.05 22.16
C LYS A 215 -4.64 0.76 23.17
N ASN A 216 -5.22 1.89 22.79
CA ASN A 216 -5.99 2.75 23.69
C ASN A 216 -7.40 2.20 23.97
N GLU A 217 -8.07 1.66 22.95
CA GLU A 217 -9.50 1.37 23.01
C GLU A 217 -9.81 -0.13 22.97
N TYR A 218 -8.90 -0.93 22.39
CA TYR A 218 -9.17 -2.34 22.09
C TYR A 218 -8.24 -3.32 22.79
N SER A 219 -7.41 -2.87 23.74
CA SER A 219 -6.41 -3.73 24.42
C SER A 219 -5.48 -4.47 23.43
N ASN A 220 -5.20 -3.85 22.28
CA ASN A 220 -4.48 -4.41 21.12
C ASN A 220 -5.20 -5.58 20.41
N SER A 221 -6.53 -5.72 20.58
CA SER A 221 -7.32 -6.75 19.90
C SER A 221 -7.87 -6.23 18.58
N LEU A 222 -7.26 -6.67 17.48
CA LEU A 222 -7.75 -6.39 16.12
C LEU A 222 -9.17 -6.93 15.91
N THR A 223 -9.44 -8.16 16.38
CA THR A 223 -10.77 -8.77 16.26
C THR A 223 -11.84 -7.96 16.99
N ALA A 224 -11.55 -7.43 18.19
CA ALA A 224 -12.52 -6.60 18.90
C ALA A 224 -12.84 -5.29 18.15
N TRP A 225 -11.83 -4.69 17.50
CA TRP A 225 -12.04 -3.52 16.66
C TRP A 225 -12.86 -3.85 15.41
N VAL A 226 -12.55 -4.96 14.73
CA VAL A 226 -13.31 -5.46 13.59
C VAL A 226 -14.75 -5.74 13.96
N ASP A 227 -15.01 -6.44 15.07
CA ASP A 227 -16.35 -6.78 15.53
C ASP A 227 -17.18 -5.51 15.79
N GLU A 228 -16.57 -4.47 16.35
CA GLU A 228 -17.23 -3.17 16.53
C GLU A 228 -17.56 -2.50 15.19
N LEU A 229 -16.61 -2.47 14.24
CA LEU A 229 -16.87 -1.89 12.92
C LEU A 229 -17.98 -2.65 12.17
N VAL A 230 -18.01 -3.98 12.28
CA VAL A 230 -19.06 -4.83 11.70
C VAL A 230 -20.42 -4.50 12.32
N SER A 231 -20.51 -4.32 13.64
CA SER A 231 -21.77 -3.86 14.28
C SER A 231 -22.15 -2.47 13.78
N ARG A 232 -21.22 -1.52 13.71
CA ARG A 232 -21.52 -0.17 13.18
C ARG A 232 -22.11 -0.21 11.76
N ILE A 233 -21.66 -1.15 10.92
CA ILE A 233 -22.19 -1.40 9.56
C ILE A 233 -23.58 -2.04 9.61
N GLN A 234 -23.78 -3.07 10.44
CA GLN A 234 -25.01 -3.88 10.44
C GLN A 234 -26.20 -3.20 11.14
N ASP A 235 -25.95 -2.54 12.27
CA ASP A 235 -27.01 -2.05 13.16
C ASP A 235 -26.66 -0.73 13.86
N GLY A 236 -25.60 -0.05 13.42
CA GLY A 236 -25.09 1.16 14.05
C GLY A 236 -25.03 2.37 13.14
N VAL A 237 -24.07 3.25 13.43
CA VAL A 237 -23.98 4.59 12.83
C VAL A 237 -23.71 4.59 11.32
N TYR A 238 -23.31 3.46 10.74
CA TYR A 238 -23.03 3.35 9.31
C TYR A 238 -24.16 2.67 8.52
N GLU A 239 -25.13 2.04 9.19
CA GLU A 239 -26.19 1.23 8.55
C GLU A 239 -26.86 1.96 7.38
N LEU A 240 -27.30 3.20 7.62
CA LEU A 240 -28.04 4.00 6.64
C LEU A 240 -27.19 4.49 5.46
N ASP A 241 -25.86 4.48 5.60
CA ASP A 241 -24.94 4.98 4.57
C ASP A 241 -24.43 3.86 3.65
N THR A 242 -24.56 2.59 4.05
CA THR A 242 -24.03 1.42 3.33
C THR A 242 -24.49 1.35 1.87
N THR A 243 -25.73 1.73 1.56
CA THR A 243 -26.26 1.79 0.19
C THR A 243 -25.49 2.79 -0.67
N ASN A 244 -25.10 3.94 -0.10
CA ASN A 244 -24.32 4.95 -0.80
C ASN A 244 -22.88 4.48 -1.02
N TRP A 245 -22.31 3.69 -0.09
CA TRP A 245 -20.93 3.22 -0.18
C TRP A 245 -20.68 2.33 -1.41
N ILE A 246 -21.71 1.62 -1.89
CA ILE A 246 -21.65 0.73 -3.06
C ILE A 246 -22.30 1.33 -4.33
N SER A 247 -22.71 2.60 -4.28
CA SER A 247 -23.11 3.38 -5.46
C SER A 247 -21.90 4.09 -6.06
N CYS A 248 -21.79 4.12 -7.38
CA CYS A 248 -20.72 4.83 -8.09
C CYS A 248 -21.25 5.66 -9.26
N SER A 249 -22.24 6.49 -8.95
CA SER A 249 -22.95 7.36 -9.88
C SER A 249 -22.29 8.73 -10.09
N SER A 250 -21.00 8.72 -10.41
CA SER A 250 -20.19 9.84 -10.90
C SER A 250 -20.26 11.21 -10.19
N THR A 251 -19.13 11.67 -9.64
CA THR A 251 -18.98 13.02 -9.08
C THR A 251 -18.24 14.00 -10.00
N THR A 252 -17.82 13.58 -11.20
CA THR A 252 -17.18 14.44 -12.20
C THR A 252 -17.53 13.95 -13.59
N GLU A 253 -18.44 14.63 -14.28
CA GLU A 253 -18.81 14.24 -15.66
C GLU A 253 -18.61 15.39 -16.62
N PRO A 254 -18.26 15.07 -17.88
CA PRO A 254 -19.32 15.17 -18.86
C PRO A 254 -19.58 13.80 -19.52
N VAL A 255 -20.59 13.10 -19.00
CA VAL A 255 -21.38 12.08 -19.67
C VAL A 255 -21.64 12.66 -21.06
N GLN A 256 -21.03 12.07 -22.07
CA GLN A 256 -21.65 12.19 -23.38
C GLN A 256 -23.05 11.61 -23.20
N SER A 257 -24.02 12.52 -23.22
CA SER A 257 -25.45 12.33 -23.46
C SER A 257 -25.72 10.87 -23.85
N ASP A 258 -26.21 10.04 -22.95
CA ASP A 258 -27.65 9.88 -22.81
C ASP A 258 -28.00 9.23 -21.45
N GLY A 259 -28.43 10.06 -20.48
CA GLY A 259 -29.37 9.64 -19.43
C GLY A 259 -28.99 8.47 -18.51
N ILE A 260 -27.72 8.33 -18.11
CA ILE A 260 -27.28 7.21 -17.26
C ILE A 260 -27.71 7.45 -15.80
N SER A 261 -28.59 6.56 -15.32
CA SER A 261 -28.92 6.37 -13.90
C SER A 261 -27.69 5.99 -13.09
N ALA A 262 -27.73 6.21 -11.77
CA ALA A 262 -26.66 5.82 -10.88
C ALA A 262 -26.12 4.40 -11.11
N ARG A 263 -24.84 4.24 -11.50
CA ARG A 263 -24.19 2.92 -11.62
C ARG A 263 -23.92 2.34 -10.24
N THR A 264 -24.16 1.05 -10.07
CA THR A 264 -23.81 0.27 -8.87
C THR A 264 -22.54 -0.54 -9.11
N VAL A 265 -21.95 -1.12 -8.05
CA VAL A 265 -20.89 -2.13 -8.16
C VAL A 265 -21.25 -3.26 -9.13
N ALA A 266 -22.51 -3.71 -9.11
CA ALA A 266 -22.98 -4.77 -10.01
C ALA A 266 -22.97 -4.33 -11.47
N ASP A 267 -23.44 -3.11 -11.76
CA ASP A 267 -23.45 -2.57 -13.13
C ASP A 267 -22.02 -2.36 -13.66
N ASP A 268 -21.11 -1.90 -12.81
CA ASP A 268 -19.73 -1.61 -13.18
C ASP A 268 -18.94 -2.89 -13.50
N ILE A 269 -19.08 -3.94 -12.68
CA ILE A 269 -18.50 -5.26 -12.94
C ILE A 269 -19.09 -5.89 -14.21
N ALA A 270 -20.42 -5.85 -14.37
CA ALA A 270 -21.08 -6.43 -15.54
C ALA A 270 -20.61 -5.76 -16.83
N TYR A 271 -20.56 -4.42 -16.85
CA TYR A 271 -20.05 -3.65 -17.98
C TYR A 271 -18.62 -4.04 -18.35
N PHE A 272 -17.73 -4.13 -17.36
CA PHE A 272 -16.32 -4.45 -17.58
C PHE A 272 -16.09 -5.87 -18.13
N LEU A 273 -16.84 -6.85 -17.62
CA LEU A 273 -16.70 -8.24 -18.07
C LEU A 273 -17.33 -8.50 -19.46
N GLU A 274 -18.29 -7.69 -19.90
CA GLU A 274 -18.98 -7.86 -21.18
C GLU A 274 -18.35 -7.09 -22.35
N GLU A 275 -17.82 -5.88 -22.15
CA GLU A 275 -17.51 -4.96 -23.27
C GLU A 275 -16.03 -4.78 -23.65
N SER A 276 -15.02 -5.18 -22.84
CA SER A 276 -13.65 -4.71 -23.09
C SER A 276 -12.54 -5.78 -23.13
N PRO A 277 -11.80 -5.90 -24.26
CA PRO A 277 -10.51 -6.61 -24.31
C PRO A 277 -9.32 -5.76 -23.81
N ALA A 278 -9.55 -4.50 -23.38
CA ALA A 278 -8.53 -3.62 -22.81
C ALA A 278 -8.79 -3.37 -21.31
N ILE A 279 -7.74 -3.39 -20.49
CA ILE A 279 -7.84 -3.07 -19.06
C ILE A 279 -8.14 -1.57 -18.94
N THR A 280 -9.43 -1.23 -18.86
CA THR A 280 -9.92 0.10 -18.52
C THR A 280 -10.26 0.14 -17.03
N PRO A 281 -9.79 1.15 -16.28
CA PRO A 281 -10.28 1.42 -14.94
C PRO A 281 -11.80 1.45 -14.85
N LEU A 282 -12.28 1.05 -13.68
CA LEU A 282 -13.68 0.88 -13.34
C LEU A 282 -14.22 2.16 -12.67
N GLN A 283 -15.50 2.47 -12.87
CA GLN A 283 -16.13 3.69 -12.33
C GLN A 283 -16.13 3.70 -10.79
N CYS A 284 -16.44 2.57 -10.16
CA CYS A 284 -16.54 2.44 -8.72
C CYS A 284 -15.20 2.71 -8.02
N PRO A 285 -14.08 2.06 -8.39
CA PRO A 285 -12.76 2.42 -7.88
C PRO A 285 -12.40 3.90 -8.04
N LEU A 286 -12.74 4.55 -9.16
CA LEU A 286 -12.49 5.99 -9.33
C LEU A 286 -13.27 6.83 -8.31
N VAL A 287 -14.55 6.51 -8.07
CA VAL A 287 -15.36 7.17 -7.03
C VAL A 287 -14.75 6.95 -5.64
N TRP A 288 -14.32 5.73 -5.32
CA TRP A 288 -13.70 5.43 -4.03
C TRP A 288 -12.39 6.18 -3.83
N ALA A 289 -11.56 6.27 -4.88
CA ALA A 289 -10.35 7.08 -4.84
C ALA A 289 -10.67 8.56 -4.62
N GLY A 290 -11.69 9.10 -5.29
CA GLY A 290 -12.14 10.47 -5.10
C GLY A 290 -12.65 10.75 -3.67
N GLU A 291 -13.40 9.82 -3.07
CA GLU A 291 -13.84 9.93 -1.68
C GLU A 291 -12.65 9.93 -0.69
N SER A 292 -11.70 9.02 -0.87
CA SER A 292 -10.50 8.94 -0.05
C SER A 292 -9.62 10.19 -0.21
N ASN A 293 -9.43 10.65 -1.44
CA ASN A 293 -8.64 11.85 -1.77
C ASN A 293 -9.29 13.13 -1.21
N ALA A 294 -10.62 13.21 -1.12
CA ALA A 294 -11.29 14.36 -0.52
C ALA A 294 -10.86 14.59 0.95
N LEU A 295 -10.63 13.51 1.72
CA LEU A 295 -10.12 13.59 3.10
C LEU A 295 -8.74 14.24 3.18
N VAL A 296 -7.97 14.22 2.09
CA VAL A 296 -6.65 14.87 2.04
C VAL A 296 -6.76 16.38 2.30
N CYS A 297 -7.74 17.02 1.67
CA CYS A 297 -7.97 18.45 1.80
C CYS A 297 -8.59 18.84 3.15
N PHE A 298 -9.51 18.02 3.67
CA PHE A 298 -10.30 18.38 4.85
C PHE A 298 -9.61 18.01 6.16
N ASP A 299 -8.97 16.86 6.24
CA ASP A 299 -8.54 16.27 7.51
C ASP A 299 -7.04 15.93 7.52
N VAL A 300 -6.50 15.31 6.46
CA VAL A 300 -5.11 14.82 6.43
C VAL A 300 -4.09 15.96 6.44
N LEU A 301 -4.25 16.95 5.55
CA LEU A 301 -3.32 18.08 5.40
C LEU A 301 -3.80 19.35 6.09
N ASN A 302 -4.88 19.26 6.87
CA ASN A 302 -5.46 20.37 7.60
C ASN A 302 -4.92 20.47 9.04
N TYR A 303 -3.61 20.72 9.18
CA TYR A 303 -2.95 20.83 10.49
C TYR A 303 -2.15 22.13 10.67
N ALA A 304 -2.21 22.69 11.88
CA ALA A 304 -1.67 24.01 12.18
C ALA A 304 -0.12 24.06 12.31
N SER A 305 0.55 22.94 12.62
CA SER A 305 2.02 22.88 12.65
C SER A 305 2.59 21.48 12.39
N ARG A 306 3.70 21.40 11.64
CA ARG A 306 4.44 20.14 11.33
C ARG A 306 5.17 19.53 12.54
N SER A 307 5.06 20.12 13.73
CA SER A 307 5.75 19.67 14.96
C SER A 307 4.85 18.96 15.97
N GLN A 308 3.62 18.62 15.59
CA GLN A 308 2.65 17.95 16.46
C GLN A 308 2.85 16.43 16.49
N ASP A 309 2.50 15.81 17.61
CA ASP A 309 2.29 14.36 17.68
C ASP A 309 0.93 14.03 17.06
N PHE A 310 0.94 13.39 15.90
CA PHE A 310 -0.25 13.04 15.13
C PHE A 310 -1.01 11.84 15.70
N CYS A 311 -0.47 11.18 16.72
CA CYS A 311 -1.12 10.08 17.44
C CYS A 311 -1.63 10.53 18.82
N ALA A 312 -1.92 11.84 18.97
CA ALA A 312 -2.54 12.42 20.14
C ALA A 312 -3.34 13.70 19.81
N GLY A 313 -4.33 14.01 20.65
CA GLY A 313 -5.14 15.23 20.58
C GLY A 313 -6.07 15.27 19.38
N ASP A 314 -6.59 16.47 19.08
CA ASP A 314 -7.70 16.67 18.14
C ASP A 314 -7.44 16.11 16.73
N TYR A 315 -6.18 16.15 16.26
CA TYR A 315 -5.81 15.55 14.97
C TYR A 315 -6.04 14.04 14.98
N TYR A 316 -5.57 13.36 16.03
CA TYR A 316 -5.72 11.92 16.17
C TYR A 316 -7.19 11.53 16.29
N ASP A 317 -7.98 12.27 17.07
CA ASP A 317 -9.41 11.99 17.25
C ASP A 317 -10.18 12.14 15.94
N ALA A 318 -9.88 13.17 15.13
CA ALA A 318 -10.46 13.34 13.79
C ALA A 318 -10.04 12.21 12.85
N ALA A 319 -8.73 11.94 12.74
CA ALA A 319 -8.20 10.92 11.85
C ALA A 319 -8.66 9.50 12.23
N VAL A 320 -8.87 9.19 13.52
CA VAL A 320 -9.45 7.92 13.96
C VAL A 320 -10.84 7.71 13.36
N ASN A 321 -11.69 8.74 13.35
CA ASN A 321 -13.04 8.63 12.77
C ASN A 321 -12.96 8.34 11.26
N ASP A 322 -12.10 9.08 10.54
CA ASP A 322 -11.92 8.89 9.10
C ASP A 322 -11.36 7.51 8.78
N ILE A 323 -10.32 7.07 9.49
CA ILE A 323 -9.71 5.75 9.32
C ILE A 323 -10.74 4.65 9.58
N GLN A 324 -11.51 4.72 10.67
CA GLN A 324 -12.54 3.73 10.97
C GLN A 324 -13.61 3.67 9.88
N LEU A 325 -14.05 4.83 9.37
CA LEU A 325 -15.01 4.90 8.28
C LEU A 325 -14.45 4.29 6.99
N GLN A 326 -13.21 4.63 6.62
CA GLN A 326 -12.58 4.12 5.40
C GLN A 326 -12.32 2.61 5.49
N ILE A 327 -11.82 2.09 6.61
CA ILE A 327 -11.65 0.64 6.81
C ILE A 327 -12.99 -0.10 6.71
N ALA A 328 -14.06 0.44 7.33
CA ALA A 328 -15.41 -0.12 7.23
C ALA A 328 -15.93 -0.13 5.79
N LYS A 329 -15.82 1.00 5.08
CA LYS A 329 -16.19 1.13 3.66
C LYS A 329 -15.48 0.11 2.80
N GLN A 330 -14.16 -0.01 2.92
CA GLN A 330 -13.38 -0.89 2.05
C GLN A 330 -13.66 -2.38 2.32
N GLY A 331 -13.85 -2.78 3.59
CA GLY A 331 -14.27 -4.15 3.91
C GLY A 331 -15.65 -4.48 3.32
N TYR A 332 -16.61 -3.57 3.45
CA TYR A 332 -17.95 -3.74 2.89
C TYR A 332 -17.96 -3.75 1.35
N ARG A 333 -17.19 -2.85 0.72
CA ARG A 333 -17.00 -2.79 -0.74
C ARG A 333 -16.33 -4.04 -1.29
N LEU A 334 -15.29 -4.55 -0.62
CA LEU A 334 -14.62 -5.80 -1.02
C LEU A 334 -15.60 -6.99 -1.00
N ALA A 335 -16.44 -7.09 0.04
CA ALA A 335 -17.47 -8.11 0.08
C ALA A 335 -18.49 -7.97 -1.05
N ALA A 336 -19.01 -6.75 -1.25
CA ALA A 336 -19.93 -6.47 -2.35
C ALA A 336 -19.34 -6.86 -3.72
N TRP A 337 -18.07 -6.53 -3.95
CA TRP A 337 -17.34 -6.80 -5.18
C TRP A 337 -17.20 -8.30 -5.42
N LEU A 338 -16.73 -9.05 -4.43
CA LEU A 338 -16.57 -10.50 -4.53
C LEU A 338 -17.92 -11.22 -4.66
N ASN A 339 -18.95 -10.76 -3.95
CA ASN A 339 -20.30 -11.33 -4.06
C ASN A 339 -20.87 -11.14 -5.46
N VAL A 340 -20.68 -9.98 -6.09
CA VAL A 340 -21.10 -9.82 -7.50
C VAL A 340 -20.35 -10.79 -8.42
N LEU A 341 -19.03 -10.93 -8.25
CA LEU A 341 -18.21 -11.79 -9.12
C LEU A 341 -18.58 -13.28 -9.03
N PHE A 342 -18.93 -13.78 -7.83
CA PHE A 342 -19.14 -15.21 -7.59
C PHE A 342 -20.59 -15.63 -7.34
N ASP A 343 -21.43 -14.70 -6.90
CA ASP A 343 -22.85 -14.94 -6.61
C ASP A 343 -23.78 -14.17 -7.55
N GLY A 344 -23.27 -13.21 -8.34
CA GLY A 344 -24.04 -12.46 -9.34
C GLY A 344 -24.83 -11.28 -8.79
N SER A 345 -24.70 -10.97 -7.51
CA SER A 345 -25.30 -9.81 -6.83
C SER A 345 -24.52 -9.49 -5.56
N THR A 346 -24.74 -8.31 -4.97
CA THR A 346 -24.02 -7.91 -3.76
C THR A 346 -24.39 -8.77 -2.55
N PHE A 347 -25.65 -9.22 -2.42
CA PHE A 347 -26.16 -10.01 -1.28
C PHE A 347 -25.75 -9.49 0.11
N LEU A 348 -25.58 -8.18 0.22
CA LEU A 348 -25.33 -7.50 1.49
C LEU A 348 -26.66 -7.37 2.27
N PRO A 349 -26.59 -7.38 3.62
CA PRO A 349 -27.78 -7.28 4.48
C PRO A 349 -28.53 -5.95 4.35
#